data_AF-A0A8T3E8P0-F1
#
_entry.id   AF-A0A8T3E8P0-F1
#
_cell.length_a   1.000
_cell.length_b   1.000
_cell.length_c   1.000
_cell.angle_alpha   90.00
_cell.angle_beta   90.00
_cell.angle_gamma   90.00
#
_symmetry.space_group_name_H-M   'P 1'
#
loop_
_entity.id
_entity.type
_entity.pdbx_description
1 polymer ?
#
loop_
_entity_poly.entity_id
_entity_poly.type
_entity_poly.pdbx_seq_one_letter_code
_entity_poly.pdbx_strand_id
1 'polypeptide(L)'
;MTSHTVLHCMWNWPVMDCLGGQGSMIAAPDPERKFTLQKAELVVFNHDVRGLLTDFEMLVDIVKCLGEGEQRGYQALFTVNEMVNLCDPSDPTSFAAAHSLAQKFFSQRNGQSQHTVHAMGHCHIDSAWLWPYEETIRKCARSWVTVIRLMEKNPEFIFTCSQAQQFEWVKSWYPGLYSQIQHFVQKGQFIPVGGTWVEMDGNLPSGESMVRQFLEGQRFFQKEFGVHCTEFWLPDTFGYSAQLPQIMQGSGITRFLTQKLSWNLVNTFPHNTFFWEGLDGSQVLTHFPPGNSYEMKGKVEDLTNTLKNNKDKGRANHSAALFGFGDGGGGPTQLMLDRFQRVRDTDGLPRVVMSSPNKLFSELQSESSLLCTWSGELFLELHNGTYTTQAQIKLGNRQCEALLHDVEMASSLALCRNQAFQYPSGKLQELWRWAWGSIRSASTTRTY
;
A
#
# COMPACT_ATOMS: atom_id res chain seq x y z
N MET A 1 16.23 38.91 11.97
CA MET A 1 15.44 37.84 11.35
C MET A 1 16.25 36.55 11.49
N THR A 2 15.89 35.72 12.44
CA THR A 2 16.58 34.47 12.77
C THR A 2 16.32 33.44 11.66
N SER A 3 17.30 33.24 10.77
CA SER A 3 17.26 32.13 9.82
C SER A 3 17.49 30.83 10.59
N HIS A 4 16.45 30.03 10.77
CA HIS A 4 16.60 28.67 11.25
C HIS A 4 17.26 27.82 10.16
N THR A 5 18.57 27.64 10.27
CA THR A 5 19.32 26.67 9.47
C THR A 5 18.88 25.27 9.89
N VAL A 6 17.92 24.69 9.17
CA VAL A 6 17.59 23.28 9.33
C VAL A 6 18.67 22.47 8.61
N LEU A 7 19.54 21.81 9.36
CA LEU A 7 20.48 20.85 8.81
C LEU A 7 19.69 19.68 8.21
N HIS A 8 19.73 19.56 6.89
CA HIS A 8 19.25 18.38 6.18
C HIS A 8 20.43 17.46 5.87
N CYS A 9 20.62 16.41 6.68
CA CYS A 9 21.33 15.23 6.22
C CYS A 9 20.43 14.49 5.23
N MET A 10 20.61 14.74 3.93
CA MET A 10 20.05 13.88 2.90
C MET A 10 20.87 12.59 2.83
N TRP A 11 20.57 11.65 3.73
CA TRP A 11 20.91 10.26 3.50
C TRP A 11 19.90 9.72 2.49
N ASN A 12 20.17 9.96 1.21
CA ASN A 12 19.45 9.30 0.13
C ASN A 12 19.98 7.86 0.08
N TRP A 13 19.62 7.03 1.06
CA TRP A 13 19.88 5.59 0.97
C TRP A 13 18.97 5.10 -0.15
N PRO A 14 19.48 4.67 -1.31
CA PRO A 14 18.61 4.02 -2.27
C PRO A 14 17.99 2.84 -1.52
N VAL A 15 16.67 2.77 -1.47
CA VAL A 15 15.91 1.67 -0.87
C VAL A 15 16.03 0.38 -1.72
N MET A 16 17.12 0.26 -2.47
CA MET A 16 17.49 -0.94 -3.19
C MET A 16 18.54 -1.71 -2.40
N ASP A 17 18.13 -2.22 -1.23
CA ASP A 17 18.70 -3.49 -0.73
C ASP A 17 18.01 -4.64 -1.49
N CYS A 18 17.99 -4.55 -2.82
CA CYS A 18 17.66 -5.65 -3.71
C CYS A 18 18.95 -6.41 -3.93
N LEU A 19 19.10 -7.54 -3.25
CA LEU A 19 20.26 -8.42 -3.41
C LEU A 19 20.35 -9.04 -4.82
N GLY A 20 19.32 -8.87 -5.67
CA GLY A 20 19.28 -9.40 -7.03
C GLY A 20 20.62 -9.33 -7.77
N GLY A 21 21.09 -10.49 -8.23
CA GLY A 21 22.39 -10.65 -8.88
C GLY A 21 22.45 -10.19 -10.34
N GLN A 22 23.41 -10.72 -11.09
CA GLN A 22 23.82 -10.22 -12.41
C GLN A 22 22.63 -10.06 -13.39
N GLY A 23 22.25 -8.81 -13.66
CA GLY A 23 21.39 -8.41 -14.79
C GLY A 23 19.88 -8.31 -14.53
N SER A 24 19.35 -8.70 -13.37
CA SER A 24 17.90 -8.59 -13.08
C SER A 24 17.59 -8.52 -11.58
N MET A 25 16.51 -7.84 -11.19
CA MET A 25 16.08 -7.75 -9.79
C MET A 25 15.75 -9.10 -9.16
N ILE A 26 15.26 -10.07 -9.94
CA ILE A 26 14.84 -11.40 -9.44
C ILE A 26 15.93 -12.47 -9.54
N ALA A 27 17.15 -12.12 -9.97
CA ALA A 27 18.25 -13.06 -10.04
C ALA A 27 18.75 -13.43 -8.64
N ALA A 28 19.42 -14.59 -8.52
CA ALA A 28 20.02 -15.03 -7.26
C ALA A 28 20.94 -13.95 -6.68
N PRO A 29 20.97 -13.77 -5.34
CA PRO A 29 21.84 -12.80 -4.70
C PRO A 29 23.32 -12.90 -5.10
N ASP A 30 23.97 -11.78 -5.38
CA ASP A 30 25.42 -11.72 -5.60
C ASP A 30 26.17 -11.49 -4.27
N PRO A 31 26.88 -12.50 -3.72
CA PRO A 31 27.59 -12.37 -2.45
C PRO A 31 28.79 -11.42 -2.53
N GLU A 32 29.32 -11.17 -3.73
CA GLU A 32 30.50 -10.33 -3.95
C GLU A 32 30.13 -8.89 -4.34
N ARG A 33 28.83 -8.55 -4.29
CA ARG A 33 28.35 -7.23 -4.67
C ARG A 33 28.93 -6.15 -3.76
N LYS A 34 29.66 -5.21 -4.37
CA LYS A 34 30.24 -4.05 -3.69
C LYS A 34 29.45 -2.79 -4.03
N PHE A 35 29.23 -1.95 -3.03
CA PHE A 35 28.61 -0.65 -3.19
C PHE A 35 29.66 0.44 -3.00
N THR A 36 29.61 1.48 -3.83
CA THR A 36 30.48 2.66 -3.70
C THR A 36 29.64 3.84 -3.27
N LEU A 37 30.06 4.53 -2.20
CA LEU A 37 29.46 5.80 -1.80
C LEU A 37 29.74 6.85 -2.88
N GLN A 38 28.71 7.24 -3.63
CA GLN A 38 28.83 8.21 -4.73
C GLN A 38 28.77 9.66 -4.25
N LYS A 39 28.11 9.92 -3.12
CA LYS A 39 27.82 11.29 -2.66
C LYS A 39 27.74 11.36 -1.13
N ALA A 40 28.46 12.31 -0.53
CA ALA A 40 28.37 12.68 0.88
C ALA A 40 28.66 14.17 1.02
N GLU A 41 27.62 14.99 0.89
CA GLU A 41 27.72 16.45 0.86
C GLU A 41 26.78 17.08 1.88
N LEU A 42 27.19 18.21 2.44
CA LEU A 42 26.32 19.09 3.19
C LEU A 42 25.80 20.18 2.23
N VAL A 43 24.49 20.24 2.05
CA VAL A 43 23.85 21.18 1.12
C VAL A 43 22.80 22.03 1.83
N VAL A 44 22.60 23.26 1.36
CA VAL A 44 21.45 24.08 1.72
C VAL A 44 20.35 23.78 0.71
N PHE A 45 19.24 23.23 1.18
CA PHE A 45 18.13 22.86 0.31
C PHE A 45 17.26 24.08 -0.01
N ASN A 46 17.18 24.45 -1.29
CA ASN A 46 16.33 25.55 -1.73
C ASN A 46 14.90 25.04 -1.99
N HIS A 47 14.01 25.28 -1.02
CA HIS A 47 12.61 24.86 -1.08
C HIS A 47 11.82 25.57 -2.19
N ASP A 48 12.12 26.83 -2.48
CA ASP A 48 11.42 27.61 -3.50
C ASP A 48 11.70 27.04 -4.90
N VAL A 49 12.97 26.74 -5.20
CA VAL A 49 13.36 26.08 -6.45
C VAL A 49 12.73 24.69 -6.55
N ARG A 50 12.69 23.92 -5.46
CA ARG A 50 12.01 22.62 -5.46
C ARG A 50 10.52 22.75 -5.76
N GLY A 51 9.86 23.72 -5.15
CA GLY A 51 8.45 24.01 -5.38
C GLY A 51 8.18 24.35 -6.84
N LEU A 52 9.00 25.24 -7.41
CA LEU A 52 8.91 25.66 -8.81
C LEU A 52 9.14 24.49 -9.78
N LEU A 53 10.15 23.65 -9.53
CA LEU A 53 10.39 22.44 -10.34
C LEU A 53 9.22 21.47 -10.27
N THR A 54 8.63 21.30 -9.08
CA THR A 54 7.45 20.43 -8.91
C THR A 54 6.27 20.97 -9.72
N ASP A 55 5.99 22.27 -9.65
CA ASP A 55 4.93 22.89 -10.43
C ASP A 55 5.13 22.71 -11.93
N PHE A 56 6.36 22.98 -12.40
CA PHE A 56 6.74 22.86 -13.79
C PHE A 56 6.59 21.42 -14.29
N GLU A 57 7.14 20.44 -13.58
CA GLU A 57 7.01 19.01 -13.90
C GLU A 57 5.55 18.59 -13.96
N MET A 58 4.74 19.01 -12.98
CA MET A 58 3.33 18.65 -12.93
C MET A 58 2.54 19.23 -14.10
N LEU A 59 2.79 20.50 -14.49
CA LEU A 59 2.15 21.09 -15.66
C LEU A 59 2.59 20.41 -16.97
N VAL A 60 3.87 20.07 -17.10
CA VAL A 60 4.37 19.29 -18.24
C VAL A 60 3.71 17.91 -18.31
N ASP A 61 3.50 17.25 -17.17
CA ASP A 61 2.76 15.98 -17.13
C ASP A 61 1.29 16.19 -17.56
N ILE A 62 0.63 17.29 -17.19
CA ILE A 62 -0.72 17.63 -17.68
C ILE A 62 -0.74 17.78 -19.20
N VAL A 63 0.24 18.48 -19.78
CA VAL A 63 0.36 18.64 -21.24
C VAL A 63 0.48 17.27 -21.91
N LYS A 64 1.30 16.37 -21.36
CA LYS A 64 1.48 15.01 -21.91
C LYS A 64 0.23 14.14 -21.77
N CYS A 65 -0.47 14.23 -20.65
CA CYS A 65 -1.58 13.32 -20.34
C CYS A 65 -2.93 13.75 -20.96
N LEU A 66 -3.18 15.06 -21.07
CA LEU A 66 -4.39 15.61 -21.69
C LEU A 66 -4.19 15.92 -23.18
N GLY A 67 -2.96 16.25 -23.58
CA GLY A 67 -2.60 16.55 -24.98
C GLY A 67 -3.04 17.94 -25.45
N GLU A 68 -2.62 18.29 -26.66
CA GLU A 68 -2.93 19.59 -27.30
C GLU A 68 -4.36 19.66 -27.87
N GLY A 69 -5.04 18.51 -28.00
CA GLY A 69 -6.43 18.44 -28.46
C GLY A 69 -7.47 18.88 -27.41
N GLU A 70 -7.06 18.97 -26.14
CA GLU A 70 -7.90 19.40 -25.02
C GLU A 70 -7.56 20.84 -24.61
N GLN A 71 -8.58 21.68 -24.44
CA GLN A 71 -8.41 23.09 -24.07
C GLN A 71 -7.56 23.24 -22.79
N ARG A 72 -7.78 22.35 -21.82
CA ARG A 72 -7.05 22.39 -20.55
C ARG A 72 -5.58 21.98 -20.68
N GLY A 73 -5.29 21.01 -21.56
CA GLY A 73 -3.90 20.63 -21.88
C GLY A 73 -3.15 21.77 -22.56
N TYR A 74 -3.80 22.48 -23.50
CA TYR A 74 -3.19 23.63 -24.17
C TYR A 74 -3.00 24.84 -23.22
N GLN A 75 -3.93 25.07 -22.28
CA GLN A 75 -3.75 26.06 -21.22
C GLN A 75 -2.54 25.75 -20.33
N ALA A 76 -2.30 24.47 -20.01
CA ALA A 76 -1.12 24.05 -19.26
C ALA A 76 0.15 24.31 -20.08
N LEU A 77 0.14 23.99 -21.38
CA LEU A 77 1.28 24.24 -22.29
C LEU A 77 1.62 25.73 -22.36
N PHE A 78 0.60 26.58 -22.55
CA PHE A 78 0.78 28.03 -22.54
C PHE A 78 1.37 28.51 -21.20
N THR A 79 0.85 28.02 -20.07
CA THR A 79 1.35 28.38 -18.74
C THR A 79 2.82 27.98 -18.57
N VAL A 80 3.20 26.77 -18.98
CA VAL A 80 4.59 26.29 -18.95
C VAL A 80 5.49 27.15 -19.82
N ASN A 81 5.06 27.50 -21.03
CA ASN A 81 5.82 28.38 -21.93
C ASN A 81 6.08 29.74 -21.29
N GLU A 82 5.07 30.34 -20.66
CA GLU A 82 5.21 31.61 -19.94
C GLU A 82 6.12 31.48 -18.71
N MET A 83 6.06 30.36 -17.99
CA MET A 83 7.00 30.09 -16.90
C MET A 83 8.45 30.03 -17.40
N VAL A 84 8.71 29.41 -18.56
CA VAL A 84 10.06 29.37 -19.16
C VAL A 84 10.51 30.77 -19.57
N ASN A 85 9.63 31.56 -20.17
CA ASN A 85 9.95 32.92 -20.61
C ASN A 85 10.31 33.86 -19.44
N LEU A 86 9.69 33.65 -18.27
CA LEU A 86 9.88 34.49 -17.08
C LEU A 86 10.93 33.98 -16.11
N CYS A 87 11.16 32.67 -16.05
CA CYS A 87 12.07 32.07 -15.08
C CYS A 87 13.51 32.11 -15.61
N ASP A 88 14.31 33.05 -15.11
CA ASP A 88 15.76 33.01 -15.28
C ASP A 88 16.40 32.20 -14.14
N PRO A 89 17.00 31.02 -14.40
CA PRO A 89 17.67 30.23 -13.36
C PRO A 89 18.80 30.96 -12.62
N SER A 90 19.33 32.04 -13.21
CA SER A 90 20.41 32.85 -12.64
C SER A 90 19.91 33.98 -11.75
N ASP A 91 18.61 34.32 -11.80
CA ASP A 91 17.99 35.40 -11.03
C ASP A 91 16.87 34.87 -10.12
N PRO A 92 17.14 34.64 -8.83
CA PRO A 92 16.14 34.16 -7.88
C PRO A 92 14.90 35.06 -7.72
N THR A 93 14.99 36.34 -8.10
CA THR A 93 13.84 37.26 -8.00
C THR A 93 12.76 36.94 -9.03
N SER A 94 13.10 36.22 -10.10
CA SER A 94 12.17 35.80 -11.15
C SER A 94 11.28 34.61 -10.74
N PHE A 95 11.69 33.82 -9.73
CA PHE A 95 11.03 32.56 -9.37
C PHE A 95 9.59 32.76 -8.88
N ALA A 96 9.34 33.83 -8.12
CA ALA A 96 8.03 34.13 -7.58
C ALA A 96 6.99 34.39 -8.68
N ALA A 97 7.38 35.07 -9.76
CA ALA A 97 6.51 35.34 -10.89
C ALA A 97 6.12 34.06 -11.62
N ALA A 98 7.09 33.18 -11.90
CA ALA A 98 6.83 31.88 -12.52
C ALA A 98 5.95 30.98 -11.63
N HIS A 99 6.19 30.98 -10.32
CA HIS A 99 5.37 30.22 -9.36
C HIS A 99 3.92 30.74 -9.33
N SER A 100 3.71 32.05 -9.41
CA SER A 100 2.37 32.64 -9.45
C SER A 100 1.56 32.21 -10.68
N LEU A 101 2.21 31.97 -11.83
CA LEU A 101 1.54 31.44 -13.02
C LEU A 101 1.02 30.02 -12.78
N ALA A 102 1.86 29.15 -12.24
CA ALA A 102 1.47 27.78 -11.90
C ALA A 102 0.35 27.76 -10.86
N GLN A 103 0.45 28.56 -9.79
CA GLN A 103 -0.58 28.68 -8.76
C GLN A 103 -1.93 29.12 -9.36
N LYS A 104 -1.92 30.09 -10.29
CA LYS A 104 -3.14 30.51 -10.99
C LYS A 104 -3.76 29.37 -11.80
N PHE A 105 -2.95 28.52 -12.43
CA PHE A 105 -3.43 27.33 -13.12
C PHE A 105 -4.06 26.32 -12.14
N PHE A 106 -3.32 25.91 -11.10
CA PHE A 106 -3.75 24.90 -10.12
C PHE A 106 -4.92 25.36 -9.24
N SER A 107 -5.12 26.68 -9.06
CA SER A 107 -6.23 27.22 -8.26
C SER A 107 -7.61 27.11 -8.91
N GLN A 108 -7.67 26.85 -10.21
CA GLN A 108 -8.93 26.66 -10.94
C GLN A 108 -9.53 25.30 -10.59
N ARG A 109 -10.76 25.29 -10.07
CA ARG A 109 -11.38 24.13 -9.43
C ARG A 109 -12.30 23.35 -10.35
N ASN A 110 -12.47 22.06 -10.06
CA ASN A 110 -13.40 21.21 -10.76
C ASN A 110 -14.87 21.51 -10.41
N GLY A 111 -15.78 21.00 -11.24
CA GLY A 111 -17.21 20.91 -10.92
C GLY A 111 -17.54 19.93 -9.79
N GLN A 112 -18.80 19.93 -9.35
CA GLN A 112 -19.25 19.08 -8.24
C GLN A 112 -19.20 17.58 -8.56
N SER A 113 -19.52 17.20 -9.79
CA SER A 113 -19.57 15.79 -10.23
C SER A 113 -18.21 15.17 -10.55
N GLN A 114 -17.11 15.89 -10.32
CA GLN A 114 -15.78 15.38 -10.62
C GLN A 114 -15.44 14.15 -9.77
N HIS A 115 -14.91 13.13 -10.42
CA HIS A 115 -14.45 11.91 -9.76
C HIS A 115 -13.40 12.21 -8.68
N THR A 116 -13.52 11.52 -7.54
CA THR A 116 -12.67 11.74 -6.37
C THR A 116 -11.74 10.56 -6.13
N VAL A 117 -10.43 10.85 -6.10
CA VAL A 117 -9.37 9.91 -5.78
C VAL A 117 -8.98 10.07 -4.31
N HIS A 118 -9.13 8.99 -3.56
CA HIS A 118 -8.77 8.86 -2.15
C HIS A 118 -7.33 8.39 -2.04
N ALA A 119 -6.40 9.34 -1.87
CA ALA A 119 -4.98 9.08 -1.74
C ALA A 119 -4.64 8.60 -0.32
N MET A 120 -3.93 7.48 -0.24
CA MET A 120 -3.45 6.86 1.01
C MET A 120 -1.97 6.52 0.85
N GLY A 121 -1.13 7.03 1.75
CA GLY A 121 0.27 6.64 1.79
C GLY A 121 0.36 5.16 2.11
N HIS A 122 1.18 4.43 1.38
CA HIS A 122 1.32 2.99 1.53
C HIS A 122 2.79 2.59 1.41
N CYS A 123 3.17 1.54 2.12
CA CYS A 123 4.50 0.95 2.04
C CYS A 123 4.34 -0.55 2.15
N HIS A 124 4.16 -1.21 1.02
CA HIS A 124 4.20 -2.67 0.97
C HIS A 124 5.64 -3.10 1.27
N ILE A 125 5.80 -4.02 2.21
CA ILE A 125 7.10 -4.61 2.54
C ILE A 125 6.90 -6.10 2.54
N ASP A 126 7.50 -6.79 1.57
CA ASP A 126 7.55 -8.23 1.60
C ASP A 126 8.28 -8.69 2.84
N SER A 127 7.59 -9.48 3.66
CA SER A 127 8.20 -9.87 4.92
C SER A 127 9.38 -10.83 4.72
N ALA A 128 9.42 -11.58 3.62
CA ALA A 128 10.64 -12.16 3.04
C ALA A 128 10.44 -12.40 1.54
N TRP A 129 11.32 -11.83 0.72
CA TRP A 129 11.35 -12.04 -0.73
C TRP A 129 12.77 -12.27 -1.23
N LEU A 130 13.52 -11.19 -1.46
CA LEU A 130 14.92 -11.24 -1.89
C LEU A 130 15.91 -10.95 -0.75
N TRP A 131 15.43 -10.98 0.48
CA TRP A 131 16.17 -10.71 1.70
C TRP A 131 15.61 -11.53 2.86
N PRO A 132 16.41 -11.78 3.91
CA PRO A 132 15.97 -12.55 5.07
C PRO A 132 15.13 -11.69 6.03
N TYR A 133 14.47 -12.32 7.01
CA TYR A 133 13.57 -11.63 7.95
C TYR A 133 14.24 -10.50 8.72
N GLU A 134 15.50 -10.67 9.09
CA GLU A 134 16.30 -9.68 9.82
C GLU A 134 16.45 -8.38 9.02
N GLU A 135 16.49 -8.48 7.69
CA GLU A 135 16.50 -7.31 6.83
C GLU A 135 15.14 -6.64 6.79
N THR A 136 14.05 -7.40 6.74
CA THR A 136 12.69 -6.86 6.82
C THR A 136 12.49 -6.04 8.10
N ILE A 137 12.97 -6.53 9.25
CA ILE A 137 12.89 -5.81 10.53
C ILE A 137 13.53 -4.41 10.42
N ARG A 138 14.70 -4.33 9.77
CA ARG A 138 15.40 -3.06 9.49
C ARG A 138 14.69 -2.21 8.44
N LYS A 139 14.08 -2.82 7.41
CA LYS A 139 13.28 -2.16 6.36
C LYS A 139 12.02 -1.51 6.93
N CYS A 140 11.29 -2.21 7.80
CA CYS A 140 10.13 -1.65 8.51
C CYS A 140 10.55 -0.43 9.33
N ALA A 141 11.62 -0.55 10.13
CA ALA A 141 12.10 0.55 10.96
C ALA A 141 12.49 1.79 10.15
N ARG A 142 13.33 1.65 9.11
CA ARG A 142 13.77 2.80 8.29
C ARG A 142 12.61 3.45 7.52
N SER A 143 11.67 2.65 7.03
CA SER A 143 10.51 3.15 6.28
C SER A 143 9.55 3.90 7.21
N TRP A 144 9.23 3.32 8.36
CA TRP A 144 8.24 3.90 9.27
C TRP A 144 8.78 5.10 10.04
N VAL A 145 10.09 5.17 10.35
CA VAL A 145 10.70 6.43 10.84
C VAL A 145 10.50 7.55 9.83
N THR A 146 10.71 7.29 8.54
CA THR A 146 10.53 8.29 7.48
C THR A 146 9.07 8.76 7.40
N VAL A 147 8.12 7.82 7.46
CA VAL A 147 6.68 8.12 7.51
C VAL A 147 6.32 9.00 8.71
N ILE A 148 6.83 8.68 9.90
CA ILE A 148 6.59 9.47 11.11
C ILE A 148 7.11 10.91 10.94
N ARG A 149 8.32 11.09 10.38
CA ARG A 149 8.85 12.43 10.07
C ARG A 149 8.04 13.19 9.04
N LEU A 150 7.39 12.50 8.09
CA LEU A 150 6.44 13.13 7.17
C LEU A 150 5.15 13.54 7.89
N MET A 151 4.61 12.71 8.78
CA MET A 151 3.40 13.05 9.55
C MET A 151 3.60 14.26 10.47
N GLU A 152 4.78 14.40 11.07
CA GLU A 152 5.14 15.57 11.89
C GLU A 152 5.06 16.89 11.10
N LYS A 153 5.39 16.84 9.81
CA LYS A 153 5.40 18.02 8.93
C LYS A 153 4.09 18.23 8.17
N ASN A 154 3.29 17.17 7.99
CA ASN A 154 2.10 17.17 7.15
C ASN A 154 0.89 16.64 7.96
N PRO A 155 0.11 17.52 8.61
CA PRO A 155 -1.01 17.11 9.46
C PRO A 155 -2.15 16.39 8.73
N GLU A 156 -2.33 16.65 7.43
CA GLU A 156 -3.36 15.97 6.59
C GLU A 156 -2.86 14.60 6.05
N PHE A 157 -1.59 14.23 6.25
CA PHE A 157 -1.05 12.99 5.70
C PHE A 157 -1.60 11.77 6.44
N ILE A 158 -2.12 10.81 5.66
CA ILE A 158 -2.57 9.51 6.13
C ILE A 158 -1.75 8.40 5.47
N PHE A 159 -1.34 7.43 6.29
CA PHE A 159 -0.57 6.26 5.90
C PHE A 159 -1.28 4.98 6.35
N THR A 160 -1.32 3.96 5.51
CA THR A 160 -1.88 2.64 5.80
C THR A 160 -0.78 1.57 5.84
N CYS A 161 -0.91 0.62 6.78
CA CYS A 161 0.02 -0.50 6.93
C CYS A 161 -0.68 -1.76 7.43
N SER A 162 -0.43 -2.88 6.79
CA SER A 162 -1.25 -4.11 6.85
C SER A 162 -0.79 -5.15 7.88
N GLN A 163 0.48 -5.53 7.85
CA GLN A 163 0.95 -6.79 8.44
C GLN A 163 1.21 -6.68 9.95
N ALA A 164 0.36 -7.28 10.80
CA ALA A 164 0.53 -7.25 12.26
C ALA A 164 1.90 -7.82 12.73
N GLN A 165 2.45 -8.82 12.03
CA GLN A 165 3.78 -9.35 12.33
C GLN A 165 4.88 -8.28 12.26
N GLN A 166 4.79 -7.35 11.31
CA GLN A 166 5.78 -6.29 11.18
C GLN A 166 5.71 -5.30 12.34
N PHE A 167 4.51 -5.03 12.84
CA PHE A 167 4.33 -4.24 14.06
C PHE A 167 4.91 -4.95 15.28
N GLU A 168 4.69 -6.26 15.44
CA GLU A 168 5.27 -7.04 16.55
C GLU A 168 6.81 -7.02 16.50
N TRP A 169 7.40 -7.11 15.30
CA TRP A 169 8.85 -6.98 15.14
C TRP A 169 9.35 -5.58 15.52
N VAL A 170 8.71 -4.51 15.02
CA VAL A 170 9.12 -3.15 15.36
C VAL A 170 8.92 -2.85 16.85
N LYS A 171 7.84 -3.35 17.45
CA LYS A 171 7.61 -3.28 18.90
C LYS A 171 8.76 -3.89 19.69
N SER A 172 9.22 -5.08 19.26
CA SER A 172 10.26 -5.83 19.95
C SER A 172 11.66 -5.21 19.77
N TRP A 173 12.00 -4.77 18.56
CA TRP A 173 13.36 -4.33 18.22
C TRP A 173 13.56 -2.81 18.31
N TYR A 174 12.49 -2.02 18.13
CA TYR A 174 12.54 -0.56 18.09
C TYR A 174 11.39 0.06 18.93
N PRO A 175 11.32 -0.20 20.24
CA PRO A 175 10.20 0.24 21.08
C PRO A 175 9.96 1.77 21.06
N GLY A 176 11.03 2.57 20.94
CA GLY A 176 10.89 4.03 20.82
C GLY A 176 10.25 4.51 19.51
N LEU A 177 10.42 3.76 18.41
CA LEU A 177 9.67 4.00 17.17
C LEU A 177 8.23 3.53 17.34
N TYR A 178 8.03 2.37 17.97
CA TYR A 178 6.70 1.81 18.21
C TYR A 178 5.80 2.76 19.02
N SER A 179 6.33 3.41 20.06
CA SER A 179 5.59 4.43 20.82
C SER A 179 5.17 5.63 19.96
N GLN A 180 6.01 6.06 19.01
CA GLN A 180 5.64 7.11 18.05
C GLN A 180 4.54 6.62 17.10
N ILE A 181 4.61 5.37 16.64
CA ILE A 181 3.54 4.77 15.83
C ILE A 181 2.23 4.79 16.61
N GLN A 182 2.22 4.32 17.86
CA GLN A 182 1.01 4.35 18.71
C GLN A 182 0.42 5.77 18.82
N HIS A 183 1.26 6.79 18.99
CA HIS A 183 0.82 8.20 19.01
C HIS A 183 0.14 8.63 17.70
N PHE A 184 0.72 8.29 16.55
CA PHE A 184 0.12 8.65 15.26
C PHE A 184 -1.07 7.77 14.86
N VAL A 185 -1.19 6.56 15.42
CA VAL A 185 -2.41 5.74 15.34
C VAL A 185 -3.54 6.40 16.13
N GLN A 186 -3.29 6.87 17.35
CA GLN A 186 -4.29 7.60 18.14
C GLN A 186 -4.74 8.91 17.47
N LYS A 187 -3.84 9.57 16.74
CA LYS A 187 -4.18 10.75 15.91
C LYS A 187 -4.96 10.42 14.63
N GLY A 188 -5.08 9.15 14.26
CA GLY A 188 -5.75 8.72 13.03
C GLY A 188 -4.96 9.00 11.75
N GLN A 189 -3.64 9.22 11.84
CA GLN A 189 -2.77 9.43 10.67
C GLN A 189 -2.07 8.14 10.23
N PHE A 190 -1.63 7.31 11.18
CA PHE A 190 -1.09 5.98 10.91
C PHE A 190 -2.21 4.95 11.11
N ILE A 191 -2.64 4.29 10.04
CA ILE A 191 -3.82 3.42 10.07
C ILE A 191 -3.37 1.96 9.89
N PRO A 192 -3.47 1.13 10.94
CA PRO A 192 -3.37 -0.32 10.79
C PRO A 192 -4.56 -0.81 9.95
N VAL A 193 -4.30 -1.59 8.91
CA VAL A 193 -5.31 -2.10 7.96
C VAL A 193 -5.21 -3.62 7.81
N GLY A 194 -6.18 -4.24 7.16
CA GLY A 194 -6.12 -5.65 6.75
C GLY A 194 -6.59 -6.65 7.81
N GLY A 195 -6.21 -6.45 9.08
CA GLY A 195 -6.66 -7.30 10.18
C GLY A 195 -6.05 -8.71 10.18
N THR A 196 -4.98 -8.97 9.43
CA THR A 196 -4.31 -10.27 9.37
C THR A 196 -2.90 -10.24 9.96
N TRP A 197 -2.37 -11.41 10.34
CA TRP A 197 -1.02 -11.52 10.85
C TRP A 197 0.05 -11.18 9.79
N VAL A 198 -0.12 -11.69 8.58
CA VAL A 198 0.66 -11.33 7.38
C VAL A 198 -0.25 -11.09 6.16
N GLU A 199 0.32 -10.54 5.10
CA GLU A 199 -0.28 -10.57 3.76
C GLU A 199 -0.11 -11.98 3.18
N MET A 200 -1.11 -12.83 3.41
CA MET A 200 -1.08 -14.25 3.09
C MET A 200 -1.42 -14.55 1.62
N ASP A 201 -0.96 -15.70 1.12
CA ASP A 201 -1.45 -16.26 -0.13
C ASP A 201 -2.96 -16.55 -0.05
N GLY A 202 -3.68 -16.28 -1.14
CA GLY A 202 -5.14 -16.34 -1.18
C GLY A 202 -5.71 -17.70 -1.53
N ASN A 203 -4.86 -18.68 -1.86
CA ASN A 203 -5.27 -19.96 -2.44
C ASN A 203 -4.71 -21.19 -1.70
N LEU A 204 -3.42 -21.17 -1.35
CA LEU A 204 -2.72 -22.32 -0.77
C LEU A 204 -3.05 -22.64 0.69
N PRO A 205 -3.15 -21.66 1.63
CA PRO A 205 -3.43 -22.00 3.03
C PRO A 205 -4.74 -22.75 3.21
N SER A 206 -4.78 -23.61 4.23
CA SER A 206 -6.05 -24.18 4.68
C SER A 206 -7.02 -23.10 5.18
N GLY A 207 -8.32 -23.40 5.21
CA GLY A 207 -9.33 -22.50 5.76
C GLY A 207 -9.07 -22.13 7.22
N GLU A 208 -8.60 -23.07 8.04
CA GLU A 208 -8.23 -22.80 9.44
C GLU A 208 -7.04 -21.83 9.51
N SER A 209 -6.01 -21.99 8.66
CA SER A 209 -4.92 -21.02 8.58
C SER A 209 -5.43 -19.62 8.22
N MET A 210 -6.35 -19.49 7.26
CA MET A 210 -6.94 -18.19 6.91
C MET A 210 -7.71 -17.59 8.09
N VAL A 211 -8.53 -18.37 8.79
CA VAL A 211 -9.26 -17.93 10.00
C VAL A 211 -8.28 -17.46 11.08
N ARG A 212 -7.21 -18.22 11.31
CA ARG A 212 -6.22 -17.89 12.33
C ARG A 212 -5.40 -16.64 12.00
N GLN A 213 -5.15 -16.37 10.72
CA GLN A 213 -4.52 -15.14 10.27
C GLN A 213 -5.33 -13.92 10.68
N PHE A 214 -6.64 -13.93 10.44
CA PHE A 214 -7.55 -12.88 10.92
C PHE A 214 -7.61 -12.83 12.44
N LEU A 215 -7.75 -13.99 13.11
CA LEU A 215 -7.84 -14.05 14.57
C LEU A 215 -6.63 -13.40 15.24
N GLU A 216 -5.42 -13.72 14.80
CA GLU A 216 -4.18 -13.18 15.37
C GLU A 216 -3.96 -11.71 15.00
N GLY A 217 -4.22 -11.33 13.74
CA GLY A 217 -4.12 -9.94 13.30
C GLY A 217 -5.07 -9.01 14.05
N GLN A 218 -6.36 -9.36 14.11
CA GLN A 218 -7.38 -8.60 14.83
C GLN A 218 -7.08 -8.51 16.33
N ARG A 219 -6.69 -9.63 16.97
CA ARG A 219 -6.30 -9.63 18.39
C ARG A 219 -5.12 -8.70 18.66
N PHE A 220 -4.13 -8.72 17.78
CA PHE A 220 -2.97 -7.84 17.91
C PHE A 220 -3.38 -6.36 17.81
N PHE A 221 -4.10 -5.96 16.76
CA PHE A 221 -4.51 -4.56 16.59
C PHE A 221 -5.48 -4.09 17.67
N GLN A 222 -6.40 -4.94 18.12
CA GLN A 222 -7.29 -4.63 19.22
C GLN A 222 -6.53 -4.42 20.53
N LYS A 223 -5.53 -5.27 20.82
CA LYS A 223 -4.72 -5.17 22.04
C LYS A 223 -3.82 -3.94 22.05
N GLU A 224 -3.14 -3.68 20.94
CA GLU A 224 -2.07 -2.68 20.91
C GLU A 224 -2.55 -1.28 20.54
N PHE A 225 -3.64 -1.18 19.79
CA PHE A 225 -4.16 0.08 19.25
C PHE A 225 -5.64 0.32 19.58
N GLY A 226 -6.36 -0.67 20.10
CA GLY A 226 -7.80 -0.57 20.33
C GLY A 226 -8.62 -0.55 19.03
N VAL A 227 -8.04 -1.03 17.93
CA VAL A 227 -8.65 -0.99 16.59
C VAL A 227 -9.02 -2.40 16.15
N HIS A 228 -10.23 -2.53 15.57
CA HIS A 228 -10.67 -3.70 14.84
C HIS A 228 -10.80 -3.33 13.36
N CYS A 229 -10.03 -3.98 12.49
CA CYS A 229 -10.08 -3.69 11.05
C CYS A 229 -11.41 -4.20 10.48
N THR A 230 -12.01 -3.44 9.56
CA THR A 230 -13.26 -3.84 8.84
C THR A 230 -13.02 -4.18 7.38
N GLU A 231 -11.79 -3.95 6.93
CA GLU A 231 -11.30 -4.13 5.59
C GLU A 231 -10.11 -5.09 5.59
N PHE A 232 -10.15 -6.05 4.68
CA PHE A 232 -9.00 -6.87 4.35
C PHE A 232 -8.18 -6.18 3.26
N TRP A 233 -6.87 -6.16 3.43
CA TRP A 233 -5.95 -5.36 2.64
C TRP A 233 -4.84 -6.26 2.10
N LEU A 234 -4.97 -6.65 0.84
CA LEU A 234 -4.12 -7.67 0.23
C LEU A 234 -3.75 -7.30 -1.21
N PRO A 235 -2.95 -6.23 -1.40
CA PRO A 235 -2.61 -5.72 -2.72
C PRO A 235 -1.73 -6.67 -3.53
N ASP A 236 -0.87 -7.48 -2.89
CA ASP A 236 0.18 -8.28 -3.54
C ASP A 236 -0.04 -9.80 -3.51
N THR A 237 -1.29 -10.28 -3.56
CA THR A 237 -1.58 -11.73 -3.56
C THR A 237 -1.98 -12.28 -4.93
N PHE A 238 -1.53 -13.50 -5.22
CA PHE A 238 -1.66 -14.13 -6.52
C PHE A 238 -2.96 -14.95 -6.68
N GLY A 239 -4.08 -14.25 -6.71
CA GLY A 239 -5.42 -14.86 -6.82
C GLY A 239 -6.07 -15.11 -5.47
N TYR A 240 -7.38 -15.31 -5.46
CA TYR A 240 -8.17 -15.33 -4.23
C TYR A 240 -9.27 -16.39 -4.28
N SER A 241 -9.22 -17.31 -3.30
CA SER A 241 -10.20 -18.38 -3.12
C SER A 241 -11.62 -17.85 -2.95
N ALA A 242 -12.57 -18.52 -3.61
CA ALA A 242 -14.00 -18.20 -3.57
C ALA A 242 -14.64 -18.26 -2.16
N GLN A 243 -13.96 -18.82 -1.15
CA GLN A 243 -14.47 -18.86 0.23
C GLN A 243 -13.98 -17.75 1.14
N LEU A 244 -13.07 -16.90 0.67
CA LEU A 244 -12.59 -15.76 1.44
C LEU A 244 -13.71 -14.79 1.87
N PRO A 245 -14.77 -14.49 1.06
CA PRO A 245 -15.89 -13.66 1.51
C PRO A 245 -16.54 -14.14 2.81
N GLN A 246 -16.79 -15.44 2.93
CA GLN A 246 -17.36 -16.03 4.14
C GLN A 246 -16.41 -15.90 5.34
N ILE A 247 -15.12 -16.23 5.15
CA ILE A 247 -14.10 -16.14 6.20
C ILE A 247 -13.92 -14.69 6.68
N MET A 248 -13.91 -13.74 5.74
CA MET A 248 -13.85 -12.31 6.02
C MET A 248 -15.03 -11.87 6.88
N GLN A 249 -16.27 -12.17 6.47
CA GLN A 249 -17.45 -11.81 7.26
C GLN A 249 -17.43 -12.43 8.66
N GLY A 250 -17.05 -13.72 8.78
CA GLY A 250 -16.90 -14.40 10.07
C GLY A 250 -15.87 -13.74 11.00
N SER A 251 -14.94 -12.96 10.44
CA SER A 251 -13.91 -12.19 11.16
C SER A 251 -14.27 -10.71 11.36
N GLY A 252 -15.50 -10.31 11.00
CA GLY A 252 -15.97 -8.92 11.07
C GLY A 252 -15.45 -8.02 9.95
N ILE A 253 -14.87 -8.59 8.90
CA ILE A 253 -14.39 -7.89 7.71
C ILE A 253 -15.51 -7.87 6.67
N THR A 254 -15.90 -6.68 6.21
CA THR A 254 -16.98 -6.47 5.22
C THR A 254 -16.48 -5.84 3.93
N ARG A 255 -15.20 -5.43 3.90
CA ARG A 255 -14.58 -4.71 2.80
C ARG A 255 -13.29 -5.39 2.38
N PHE A 256 -12.92 -5.27 1.12
CA PHE A 256 -11.71 -5.88 0.58
C PHE A 256 -10.99 -4.96 -0.39
N LEU A 257 -9.68 -4.80 -0.20
CA LEU A 257 -8.81 -4.10 -1.14
C LEU A 257 -7.70 -5.03 -1.67
N THR A 258 -7.56 -5.05 -2.99
CA THR A 258 -6.53 -5.82 -3.71
C THR A 258 -5.93 -4.97 -4.85
N GLN A 259 -4.89 -5.45 -5.54
CA GLN A 259 -4.34 -4.82 -6.75
C GLN A 259 -4.01 -5.83 -7.87
N LYS A 260 -3.52 -7.03 -7.55
CA LYS A 260 -2.99 -7.98 -8.56
C LYS A 260 -3.95 -8.36 -9.67
N LEU A 261 -5.26 -8.30 -9.46
CA LEU A 261 -6.25 -8.61 -10.51
C LEU A 261 -6.15 -7.68 -11.73
N SER A 262 -5.57 -6.49 -11.55
CA SER A 262 -5.26 -5.60 -12.68
C SER A 262 -4.17 -6.11 -13.62
N TRP A 263 -3.46 -7.20 -13.26
CA TRP A 263 -2.32 -7.75 -14.00
C TRP A 263 -2.65 -9.05 -14.75
N ASN A 264 -3.94 -9.35 -14.97
CA ASN A 264 -4.35 -10.49 -15.80
C ASN A 264 -3.74 -10.41 -17.20
N LEU A 265 -3.29 -11.56 -17.72
CA LEU A 265 -2.62 -11.67 -19.02
C LEU A 265 -3.58 -11.65 -20.21
N VAL A 266 -4.76 -12.28 -20.08
CA VAL A 266 -5.69 -12.48 -21.20
C VAL A 266 -6.93 -11.63 -21.02
N ASN A 267 -7.60 -11.76 -19.87
CA ASN A 267 -8.86 -11.08 -19.61
C ASN A 267 -8.69 -9.93 -18.63
N THR A 268 -8.95 -8.71 -19.11
CA THR A 268 -9.10 -7.56 -18.21
C THR A 268 -10.32 -7.77 -17.32
N PHE A 269 -10.12 -7.75 -16.00
CA PHE A 269 -11.22 -7.92 -15.05
C PHE A 269 -12.28 -6.80 -15.22
N PRO A 270 -13.58 -7.11 -15.18
CA PRO A 270 -14.62 -6.19 -15.67
C PRO A 270 -15.01 -5.07 -14.70
N HIS A 271 -14.59 -5.10 -13.44
CA HIS A 271 -14.99 -4.14 -12.39
C HIS A 271 -13.79 -3.69 -11.55
N ASN A 272 -13.76 -2.45 -11.09
CA ASN A 272 -12.85 -1.97 -10.04
C ASN A 272 -13.53 -1.89 -8.68
N THR A 273 -14.85 -1.71 -8.64
CA THR A 273 -15.67 -1.67 -7.42
C THR A 273 -16.89 -2.56 -7.59
N PHE A 274 -17.02 -3.59 -6.75
CA PHE A 274 -18.07 -4.60 -6.88
C PHE A 274 -18.32 -5.32 -5.54
N PHE A 275 -19.44 -6.02 -5.43
CA PHE A 275 -19.64 -7.00 -4.36
C PHE A 275 -19.01 -8.32 -4.76
N TRP A 276 -18.08 -8.81 -3.95
CA TRP A 276 -17.53 -10.14 -4.13
C TRP A 276 -18.31 -11.13 -3.28
N GLU A 277 -18.98 -12.07 -3.95
CA GLU A 277 -19.81 -13.10 -3.35
C GLU A 277 -19.09 -14.45 -3.28
N GLY A 278 -19.06 -15.02 -2.08
CA GLY A 278 -18.49 -16.34 -1.83
C GLY A 278 -19.42 -17.48 -2.21
N LEU A 279 -18.95 -18.72 -2.05
CA LEU A 279 -19.71 -19.92 -2.44
C LEU A 279 -21.01 -20.10 -1.64
N ASP A 280 -21.10 -19.50 -0.45
CA ASP A 280 -22.26 -19.55 0.44
C ASP A 280 -23.21 -18.35 0.28
N GLY A 281 -22.89 -17.39 -0.60
CA GLY A 281 -23.64 -16.14 -0.76
C GLY A 281 -23.19 -15.01 0.17
N SER A 282 -22.18 -15.21 1.02
CA SER A 282 -21.58 -14.11 1.80
C SER A 282 -20.94 -13.09 0.85
N GLN A 283 -21.20 -11.79 1.07
CA GLN A 283 -20.72 -10.72 0.19
C GLN A 283 -19.80 -9.73 0.91
N VAL A 284 -18.71 -9.30 0.26
CA VAL A 284 -17.87 -8.21 0.74
C VAL A 284 -17.73 -7.11 -0.32
N LEU A 285 -17.74 -5.85 0.10
CA LEU A 285 -17.53 -4.72 -0.81
C LEU A 285 -16.04 -4.66 -1.20
N THR A 286 -15.76 -4.94 -2.46
CA THR A 286 -14.39 -5.06 -2.98
C THR A 286 -14.04 -3.87 -3.85
N HIS A 287 -12.83 -3.35 -3.66
CA HIS A 287 -12.25 -2.33 -4.52
C HIS A 287 -10.81 -2.68 -4.88
N PHE A 288 -10.40 -2.52 -6.14
CA PHE A 288 -8.98 -2.47 -6.46
C PHE A 288 -8.64 -1.20 -7.26
N PRO A 289 -7.57 -0.47 -6.86
CA PRO A 289 -7.22 0.82 -7.44
C PRO A 289 -7.08 0.75 -8.97
N PRO A 290 -7.83 1.56 -9.74
CA PRO A 290 -7.78 1.53 -11.21
C PRO A 290 -6.46 2.02 -11.81
N GLY A 291 -5.63 2.73 -11.05
CA GLY A 291 -4.29 3.12 -11.51
C GLY A 291 -3.30 1.96 -11.62
N ASN A 292 -3.74 0.71 -11.39
CA ASN A 292 -2.99 -0.53 -11.65
C ASN A 292 -1.67 -0.69 -10.87
N SER A 293 -1.50 0.07 -9.78
CA SER A 293 -0.30 0.08 -8.95
C SER A 293 -0.65 0.46 -7.52
N TYR A 294 0.04 -0.15 -6.56
CA TYR A 294 0.06 0.30 -5.16
C TYR A 294 1.28 1.16 -4.81
N GLU A 295 2.07 1.55 -5.82
CA GLU A 295 3.31 2.32 -5.71
C GLU A 295 3.25 3.66 -6.48
N MET A 296 2.09 4.30 -6.49
CA MET A 296 1.92 5.56 -7.23
C MET A 296 2.86 6.65 -6.69
N LYS A 297 3.22 7.61 -7.56
CA LYS A 297 4.20 8.67 -7.26
C LYS A 297 3.56 10.07 -7.22
N GLY A 298 2.23 10.12 -7.29
CA GLY A 298 1.45 11.35 -7.34
C GLY A 298 1.62 12.11 -8.66
N LYS A 299 2.00 11.41 -9.74
CA LYS A 299 2.09 12.04 -11.06
C LYS A 299 0.69 12.26 -11.65
N VAL A 300 0.56 13.19 -12.60
CA VAL A 300 -0.72 13.36 -13.33
C VAL A 300 -1.08 12.10 -14.10
N GLU A 301 -0.10 11.37 -14.60
CA GLU A 301 -0.31 10.07 -15.24
C GLU A 301 -1.01 9.07 -14.30
N ASP A 302 -0.59 8.96 -13.04
CA ASP A 302 -1.21 8.07 -12.05
C ASP A 302 -2.71 8.38 -11.89
N LEU A 303 -3.04 9.67 -11.81
CA LEU A 303 -4.40 10.18 -11.62
C LEU A 303 -5.27 10.01 -12.87
N THR A 304 -4.73 10.35 -14.03
CA THR A 304 -5.46 10.23 -15.31
C THR A 304 -5.66 8.76 -15.68
N ASN A 305 -4.70 7.88 -15.38
CA ASN A 305 -4.87 6.44 -15.54
C ASN A 305 -5.92 5.89 -14.57
N THR A 306 -5.95 6.36 -13.32
CA THR A 306 -7.02 5.99 -12.36
C THR A 306 -8.40 6.33 -12.93
N LEU A 307 -8.57 7.47 -13.59
CA LEU A 307 -9.83 7.78 -14.28
C LEU A 307 -10.07 6.91 -15.51
N LYS A 308 -9.09 6.82 -16.41
CA LYS A 308 -9.23 6.14 -17.69
C LYS A 308 -9.54 4.65 -17.51
N ASN A 309 -8.90 4.02 -16.55
CA ASN A 309 -8.96 2.58 -16.31
C ASN A 309 -10.15 2.14 -15.46
N ASN A 310 -10.80 3.05 -14.72
CA ASN A 310 -11.99 2.71 -13.92
C ASN A 310 -13.06 2.06 -14.82
N LYS A 311 -13.41 0.80 -14.53
CA LYS A 311 -14.39 0.03 -15.28
C LYS A 311 -15.83 0.29 -14.86
N ASP A 312 -16.04 0.87 -13.69
CA ASP A 312 -17.37 1.15 -13.13
C ASP A 312 -17.76 2.63 -13.28
N LYS A 313 -17.30 3.28 -14.36
CA LYS A 313 -17.71 4.65 -14.70
C LYS A 313 -19.22 4.76 -14.77
N GLY A 314 -19.77 5.79 -14.12
CA GLY A 314 -21.21 6.01 -14.01
C GLY A 314 -21.90 5.21 -12.92
N ARG A 315 -21.20 4.27 -12.26
CA ARG A 315 -21.69 3.51 -11.09
C ARG A 315 -20.92 3.85 -9.82
N ALA A 316 -19.62 4.09 -9.94
CA ALA A 316 -18.76 4.51 -8.85
C ALA A 316 -18.00 5.80 -9.21
N ASN A 317 -18.11 6.84 -8.37
CA ASN A 317 -17.41 8.12 -8.57
C ASN A 317 -16.21 8.33 -7.65
N HIS A 318 -15.79 7.27 -6.96
CA HIS A 318 -14.67 7.27 -6.03
C HIS A 318 -13.69 6.14 -6.35
N SER A 319 -12.39 6.42 -6.22
CA SER A 319 -11.33 5.41 -6.37
C SER A 319 -10.23 5.60 -5.34
N ALA A 320 -9.57 4.53 -4.93
CA ALA A 320 -8.35 4.63 -4.13
C ALA A 320 -7.13 4.98 -5.01
N ALA A 321 -6.15 5.66 -4.41
CA ALA A 321 -4.79 5.73 -4.92
C ALA A 321 -3.82 5.43 -3.79
N LEU A 322 -3.07 4.33 -3.92
CA LEU A 322 -2.03 3.98 -2.97
C LEU A 322 -0.69 4.49 -3.50
N PHE A 323 0.03 5.25 -2.68
CA PHE A 323 1.25 5.91 -3.11
C PHE A 323 2.41 5.67 -2.14
N GLY A 324 3.62 5.62 -2.68
CA GLY A 324 4.83 5.31 -1.94
C GLY A 324 5.68 4.25 -2.63
N PHE A 325 6.92 4.09 -2.18
CA PHE A 325 7.73 2.95 -2.60
C PHE A 325 7.34 1.71 -1.76
N GLY A 326 7.14 0.59 -2.45
CA GLY A 326 6.74 -0.70 -1.91
C GLY A 326 7.78 -1.79 -2.18
N ASP A 327 7.31 -3.04 -2.22
CA ASP A 327 8.02 -4.33 -2.35
C ASP A 327 9.09 -4.62 -1.28
N GLY A 328 9.94 -3.64 -0.95
CA GLY A 328 11.00 -3.75 0.03
C GLY A 328 11.17 -2.54 0.93
N GLY A 329 10.16 -1.66 1.01
CA GLY A 329 10.15 -0.50 1.89
C GLY A 329 10.29 0.84 1.17
N GLY A 330 10.59 1.88 1.95
CA GLY A 330 10.80 3.26 1.50
C GLY A 330 9.58 4.14 1.75
N GLY A 331 8.41 3.69 1.32
CA GLY A 331 7.15 4.36 1.56
C GLY A 331 7.02 5.72 0.86
N PRO A 332 6.07 6.57 1.30
CA PRO A 332 5.86 7.89 0.73
C PRO A 332 7.03 8.86 0.91
N THR A 333 7.10 9.87 0.04
CA THR A 333 8.08 10.96 0.12
C THR A 333 7.40 12.32 0.18
N GLN A 334 8.11 13.35 0.67
CA GLN A 334 7.57 14.72 0.67
C GLN A 334 7.17 15.18 -0.73
N LEU A 335 7.94 14.83 -1.77
CA LEU A 335 7.60 15.17 -3.15
C LEU A 335 6.23 14.62 -3.58
N MET A 336 5.91 13.38 -3.19
CA MET A 336 4.61 12.79 -3.53
C MET A 336 3.46 13.58 -2.86
N LEU A 337 3.63 13.97 -1.61
CA LEU A 337 2.66 14.81 -0.88
C LEU A 337 2.52 16.19 -1.54
N ASP A 338 3.65 16.82 -1.88
CA ASP A 338 3.71 18.11 -2.55
C ASP A 338 2.93 18.07 -3.88
N ARG A 339 3.07 16.97 -4.65
CA ARG A 339 2.33 16.77 -5.89
C ARG A 339 0.83 16.65 -5.65
N PHE A 340 0.40 15.78 -4.74
CA PHE A 340 -1.03 15.63 -4.42
C PHE A 340 -1.66 16.93 -3.91
N GLN A 341 -0.92 17.75 -3.18
CA GLN A 341 -1.39 19.06 -2.72
C GLN A 341 -1.72 20.00 -3.90
N ARG A 342 -0.91 19.99 -4.97
CA ARG A 342 -1.11 20.83 -6.18
C ARG A 342 -2.32 20.42 -7.00
N VAL A 343 -2.67 19.14 -6.97
CA VAL A 343 -3.78 18.56 -7.75
C VAL A 343 -4.98 18.18 -6.86
N ARG A 344 -5.07 18.77 -5.66
CA ARG A 344 -6.17 18.52 -4.70
C ARG A 344 -7.53 18.74 -5.35
N ASP A 345 -7.70 19.83 -6.09
CA ASP A 345 -8.93 20.14 -6.82
C ASP A 345 -8.63 21.04 -8.02
N THR A 346 -7.90 20.49 -8.99
CA THR A 346 -7.48 21.21 -10.19
C THR A 346 -8.34 20.81 -11.38
N ASP A 347 -8.91 21.80 -12.07
CA ASP A 347 -9.74 21.62 -13.25
C ASP A 347 -9.03 20.79 -14.34
N GLY A 348 -9.76 19.82 -14.91
CA GLY A 348 -9.30 18.83 -15.89
C GLY A 348 -8.63 17.59 -15.30
N LEU A 349 -8.47 17.51 -13.98
CA LEU A 349 -7.92 16.35 -13.26
C LEU A 349 -8.94 15.81 -12.25
N PRO A 350 -8.85 14.55 -11.80
CA PRO A 350 -9.69 14.10 -10.69
C PRO A 350 -9.40 14.93 -9.43
N ARG A 351 -10.41 15.10 -8.57
CA ARG A 351 -10.20 15.65 -7.24
C ARG A 351 -9.38 14.66 -6.42
N VAL A 352 -8.40 15.12 -5.67
CA VAL A 352 -7.61 14.26 -4.78
C VAL A 352 -7.83 14.65 -3.33
N VAL A 353 -8.11 13.66 -2.49
CA VAL A 353 -8.25 13.82 -1.05
C VAL A 353 -7.36 12.85 -0.32
N MET A 354 -6.57 13.34 0.65
CA MET A 354 -5.90 12.45 1.60
C MET A 354 -6.96 11.79 2.47
N SER A 355 -7.00 10.46 2.48
CA SER A 355 -8.14 9.71 3.00
C SER A 355 -7.73 8.50 3.80
N SER A 356 -8.73 7.83 4.38
CA SER A 356 -8.58 6.55 5.07
C SER A 356 -9.43 5.49 4.36
N PRO A 357 -9.15 4.19 4.59
CA PRO A 357 -9.98 3.11 4.05
C PRO A 357 -11.45 3.28 4.44
N ASN A 358 -11.72 3.65 5.69
CA ASN A 358 -13.08 3.91 6.17
C ASN A 358 -13.80 4.97 5.35
N LYS A 359 -13.15 6.11 5.07
CA LYS A 359 -13.76 7.18 4.25
C LYS A 359 -14.05 6.69 2.84
N LEU A 360 -13.08 6.07 2.17
CA LEU A 360 -13.27 5.53 0.82
C LEU A 360 -14.45 4.54 0.77
N PHE A 361 -14.43 3.52 1.61
CA PHE A 361 -15.46 2.47 1.57
C PHE A 361 -16.83 2.99 2.00
N SER A 362 -16.92 4.03 2.85
CA SER A 362 -18.19 4.69 3.13
C SER A 362 -18.79 5.38 1.90
N GLU A 363 -17.97 6.07 1.10
CA GLU A 363 -18.45 6.68 -0.16
C GLU A 363 -18.89 5.60 -1.16
N LEU A 364 -18.07 4.55 -1.35
CA LEU A 364 -18.40 3.44 -2.25
C LEU A 364 -19.67 2.69 -1.80
N GLN A 365 -19.87 2.53 -0.49
CA GLN A 365 -21.07 1.90 0.07
C GLN A 365 -22.32 2.76 -0.16
N SER A 366 -22.20 4.09 -0.24
CA SER A 366 -23.33 4.97 -0.53
C SER A 366 -23.87 4.78 -1.96
N GLU A 367 -23.01 4.33 -2.88
CA GLU A 367 -23.32 4.03 -4.28
C GLU A 367 -23.65 2.54 -4.50
N SER A 368 -23.81 1.75 -3.43
CA SER A 368 -23.83 0.28 -3.51
C SER A 368 -24.93 -0.30 -4.39
N SER A 369 -26.07 0.39 -4.53
CA SER A 369 -27.19 -0.08 -5.37
C SER A 369 -26.85 -0.14 -6.86
N LEU A 370 -25.77 0.49 -7.30
CA LEU A 370 -25.32 0.53 -8.69
C LEU A 370 -24.23 -0.50 -8.99
N LEU A 371 -23.66 -1.13 -7.96
CA LEU A 371 -22.51 -2.03 -8.09
C LEU A 371 -22.94 -3.42 -8.56
N CYS A 372 -22.07 -4.05 -9.34
CA CYS A 372 -22.25 -5.44 -9.75
C CYS A 372 -21.79 -6.42 -8.66
N THR A 373 -22.25 -7.66 -8.76
CA THR A 373 -21.77 -8.78 -7.96
C THR A 373 -20.90 -9.70 -8.83
N TRP A 374 -19.75 -10.10 -8.30
CA TRP A 374 -18.91 -11.17 -8.84
C TRP A 374 -19.01 -12.38 -7.91
N SER A 375 -19.56 -13.49 -8.38
CA SER A 375 -19.72 -14.72 -7.60
C SER A 375 -18.63 -15.72 -7.92
N GLY A 376 -17.95 -16.23 -6.89
CA GLY A 376 -16.93 -17.27 -7.01
C GLY A 376 -15.50 -16.76 -6.88
N GLU A 377 -14.56 -17.44 -7.53
CA GLU A 377 -13.12 -17.17 -7.39
C GLU A 377 -12.73 -15.86 -8.08
N LEU A 378 -11.79 -15.13 -7.48
CA LEU A 378 -11.06 -14.06 -8.18
C LEU A 378 -9.74 -14.64 -8.69
N PHE A 379 -9.83 -15.34 -9.82
CA PHE A 379 -8.70 -16.00 -10.46
C PHE A 379 -7.72 -14.98 -11.06
N LEU A 380 -6.43 -15.14 -10.76
CA LEU A 380 -5.35 -14.35 -11.36
C LEU A 380 -4.73 -15.15 -12.52
N GLU A 381 -4.79 -14.61 -13.73
CA GLU A 381 -4.25 -15.24 -14.94
C GLU A 381 -2.73 -15.06 -15.08
N LEU A 382 -2.03 -14.93 -13.97
CA LEU A 382 -0.60 -14.65 -13.89
C LEU A 382 0.00 -15.40 -12.70
N HIS A 383 1.28 -15.76 -12.81
CA HIS A 383 2.04 -16.44 -11.75
C HIS A 383 1.52 -17.85 -11.37
N ASN A 384 0.82 -18.59 -12.23
CA ASN A 384 0.31 -19.93 -11.89
C ASN A 384 1.40 -20.97 -11.51
N GLY A 385 2.65 -20.79 -11.96
CA GLY A 385 3.77 -21.69 -11.58
C GLY A 385 4.08 -21.69 -10.08
N THR A 386 3.56 -20.69 -9.35
CA THR A 386 3.72 -20.52 -7.92
C THR A 386 3.05 -21.62 -7.10
N TYR A 387 2.02 -22.26 -7.63
CA TYR A 387 1.33 -23.37 -6.97
C TYR A 387 2.18 -24.66 -6.93
N THR A 388 3.18 -24.78 -7.80
CA THR A 388 4.03 -25.99 -7.91
C THR A 388 5.48 -25.78 -7.45
N THR A 389 6.06 -24.59 -7.66
CA THR A 389 7.42 -24.29 -7.20
C THR A 389 7.55 -24.44 -5.68
N GLN A 390 8.75 -24.64 -5.15
CA GLN A 390 8.97 -24.76 -3.70
C GLN A 390 8.09 -25.84 -3.02
N ALA A 391 7.94 -27.00 -3.68
CA ALA A 391 7.06 -28.08 -3.24
C ALA A 391 7.37 -28.61 -1.83
N GLN A 392 8.64 -28.63 -1.42
CA GLN A 392 9.04 -29.05 -0.07
C GLN A 392 8.50 -28.12 1.01
N ILE A 393 8.55 -26.80 0.77
CA ILE A 393 7.98 -25.80 1.69
C ILE A 393 6.47 -25.98 1.79
N LYS A 394 5.79 -26.17 0.65
CA LYS A 394 4.32 -26.40 0.61
C LYS A 394 3.93 -27.68 1.34
N LEU A 395 4.68 -28.77 1.17
CA LEU A 395 4.47 -30.03 1.88
C LEU A 395 4.66 -29.84 3.38
N GLY A 396 5.78 -29.23 3.79
CA GLY A 396 6.06 -28.94 5.20
C GLY A 396 4.98 -28.07 5.83
N ASN A 397 4.50 -27.05 5.10
CA ASN A 397 3.39 -26.23 5.54
C ASN A 397 2.12 -27.05 5.79
N ARG A 398 1.70 -27.86 4.82
CA ARG A 398 0.49 -28.69 4.95
C ARG A 398 0.59 -29.68 6.11
N GLN A 399 1.78 -30.25 6.32
CA GLN A 399 2.05 -31.13 7.47
C GLN A 399 1.96 -30.35 8.78
N CYS A 400 2.52 -29.13 8.86
CA CYS A 400 2.38 -28.28 10.03
C CYS A 400 0.92 -27.91 10.32
N GLU A 401 0.13 -27.56 9.31
CA GLU A 401 -1.30 -27.25 9.48
C GLU A 401 -2.06 -28.46 10.04
N ALA A 402 -1.85 -29.65 9.48
CA ALA A 402 -2.49 -30.88 9.95
C ALA A 402 -2.07 -31.22 11.39
N LEU A 403 -0.77 -31.15 11.70
CA LEU A 403 -0.27 -31.42 13.04
C LEU A 403 -0.79 -30.41 14.07
N LEU A 404 -0.84 -29.13 13.73
CA LEU A 404 -1.36 -28.10 14.63
C LEU A 404 -2.84 -28.32 14.90
N HIS A 405 -3.64 -28.61 13.87
CA HIS A 405 -5.03 -28.98 14.02
C HIS A 405 -5.20 -30.17 14.97
N ASP A 406 -4.47 -31.26 14.75
CA ASP A 406 -4.60 -32.49 15.54
C ASP A 406 -4.17 -32.28 17.00
N VAL A 407 -3.11 -31.52 17.23
CA VAL A 407 -2.63 -31.19 18.58
C VAL A 407 -3.63 -30.31 19.31
N GLU A 408 -4.24 -29.32 18.67
CA GLU A 408 -5.26 -28.48 19.29
C GLU A 408 -6.53 -29.28 19.61
N MET A 409 -6.96 -30.17 18.72
CA MET A 409 -8.08 -31.08 18.95
C MET A 409 -7.81 -32.01 20.15
N ALA A 410 -6.65 -32.68 20.16
CA ALA A 410 -6.26 -33.58 21.24
C ALA A 410 -6.10 -32.84 22.57
N SER A 411 -5.50 -31.64 22.55
CA SER A 411 -5.34 -30.79 23.75
C SER A 411 -6.69 -30.32 24.28
N SER A 412 -7.64 -30.00 23.41
CA SER A 412 -9.01 -29.62 23.80
C SER A 412 -9.76 -30.80 24.44
N LEU A 413 -9.63 -32.00 23.88
CA LEU A 413 -10.20 -33.22 24.47
C LEU A 413 -9.57 -33.54 25.84
N ALA A 414 -8.26 -33.35 25.99
CA ALA A 414 -7.56 -33.54 27.25
C ALA A 414 -8.05 -32.55 28.32
N LEU A 415 -8.22 -31.28 27.96
CA LEU A 415 -8.77 -30.25 28.84
C LEU A 415 -10.19 -30.62 29.33
N CYS A 416 -11.04 -31.13 28.43
CA CYS A 416 -12.40 -31.56 28.80
C CYS A 416 -12.43 -32.78 29.74
N ARG A 417 -11.41 -33.65 29.70
CA ARG A 417 -11.36 -34.89 30.49
C ARG A 417 -10.59 -34.76 31.79
N ASN A 418 -9.64 -33.84 31.87
CA ASN A 418 -8.77 -33.68 33.03
C ASN A 418 -8.67 -32.20 33.41
N GLN A 419 -9.30 -31.82 34.52
CA GLN A 419 -9.27 -30.45 35.03
C GLN A 419 -7.87 -29.96 35.43
N ALA A 420 -6.93 -30.86 35.70
CA ALA A 420 -5.54 -30.51 35.98
C ALA A 420 -4.72 -30.25 34.70
N PHE A 421 -5.20 -30.68 33.53
CA PHE A 421 -4.53 -30.43 32.26
C PHE A 421 -4.68 -28.95 31.88
N GLN A 422 -3.55 -28.32 31.55
CA GLN A 422 -3.52 -26.93 31.10
C GLN A 422 -3.36 -26.90 29.57
N TYR A 423 -4.31 -26.29 28.87
CA TYR A 423 -4.21 -26.13 27.42
C TYR A 423 -3.01 -25.24 27.07
N PRO A 424 -2.07 -25.69 26.21
CA PRO A 424 -0.83 -24.98 25.94
C PRO A 424 -1.02 -23.80 24.96
N SER A 425 -1.94 -22.88 25.27
CA SER A 425 -2.37 -21.78 24.40
C SER A 425 -1.22 -20.93 23.88
N GLY A 426 -0.32 -20.47 24.76
CA GLY A 426 0.81 -19.64 24.38
C GLY A 426 1.78 -20.36 23.44
N LYS A 427 2.02 -21.66 23.67
CA LYS A 427 2.94 -22.44 22.82
C LYS A 427 2.32 -22.71 21.45
N LEU A 428 1.04 -23.03 21.40
CA LEU A 428 0.32 -23.24 20.15
C LEU A 428 0.23 -21.96 19.32
N GLN A 429 -0.01 -20.81 19.96
CA GLN A 429 0.04 -19.51 19.29
C GLN A 429 1.41 -19.24 18.67
N GLU A 430 2.50 -19.51 19.38
CA GLU A 430 3.86 -19.39 18.84
C GLU A 430 4.08 -20.30 17.63
N LEU A 431 3.67 -21.57 17.72
CA LEU A 431 3.83 -22.54 16.63
C LEU A 431 3.01 -22.15 15.38
N TRP A 432 1.79 -21.65 15.56
CA TRP A 432 0.97 -21.11 14.46
C TRP A 432 1.68 -19.94 13.76
N ARG A 433 2.23 -18.99 14.54
CA ARG A 433 3.00 -17.85 13.98
C ARG A 433 4.23 -18.31 13.20
N TRP A 434 4.87 -19.40 13.63
CA TRP A 434 6.01 -19.99 12.91
C TRP A 434 5.57 -20.67 11.60
N ALA A 435 4.48 -21.44 11.63
CA ALA A 435 3.95 -22.11 10.44
C ALA A 435 3.62 -21.09 9.31
N TRP A 436 3.03 -19.95 9.68
CA TRP A 436 2.72 -18.86 8.74
C TRP A 436 3.93 -18.11 8.19
N GLY A 437 5.12 -18.35 8.76
CA GLY A 437 6.39 -18.02 8.12
C GLY A 437 6.42 -18.39 6.63
N SER A 438 5.78 -19.50 6.25
CA SER A 438 5.85 -20.09 4.91
C SER A 438 4.64 -19.87 3.99
N ILE A 439 3.58 -19.19 4.46
CA ILE A 439 2.29 -19.01 3.73
C ILE A 439 2.22 -17.66 2.97
N ARG A 440 3.32 -16.91 2.91
CA ARG A 440 3.33 -15.55 2.36
C ARG A 440 3.27 -15.60 0.83
N SER A 441 2.66 -14.59 0.21
CA SER A 441 2.61 -14.47 -1.25
C SER A 441 4.01 -14.47 -1.87
N ALA A 442 5.04 -13.91 -1.23
CA ALA A 442 6.41 -13.97 -1.74
C ALA A 442 7.17 -15.28 -1.40
N SER A 443 6.87 -15.94 -0.28
CA SER A 443 7.60 -17.14 0.16
C SER A 443 7.25 -18.40 -0.65
N THR A 444 6.13 -18.38 -1.37
CA THR A 444 5.67 -19.50 -2.19
C THR A 444 6.14 -19.42 -3.65
N THR A 445 6.84 -18.35 -4.07
CA THR A 445 6.70 -17.90 -5.48
C THR A 445 7.94 -17.51 -6.26
N ARG A 446 9.10 -17.20 -5.69
CA ARG A 446 10.19 -16.59 -6.50
C ARG A 446 11.61 -17.00 -6.11
N THR A 447 11.91 -18.28 -6.28
CA THR A 447 13.28 -18.78 -6.47
C THR A 447 13.26 -19.63 -7.72
N TYR A 448 14.01 -19.21 -8.74
CA TYR A 448 14.40 -20.05 -9.86
C TYR A 448 15.81 -20.56 -9.64
#